data_AF-K9ZK10-F1
#
_entry.id   AF-K9ZK10-F1
#
_cell.length_a   1.000
_cell.length_b   1.000
_cell.length_c   1.000
_cell.angle_alpha   90.00
_cell.angle_beta   90.00
_cell.angle_gamma   90.00
#
_symmetry.space_group_name_H-M   'P 1'
#
loop_
_entity.id
_entity.type
_entity.pdbx_description
1 polymer ?
#
loop_
_entity_poly.entity_id
_entity_poly.type
_entity_poly.pdbx_seq_one_letter_code
_entity_poly.pdbx_strand_id
1 'polypeptide(L)'
;MTTYNIDLKDDILRVSFGEPAQNDQIVKDAATRLEEMSRLGELTGGQLLKINGPVSIPVAFVLAHKLSHIYGAIAFFDPKLGKYVISITHNPAYKLGDLID
;
A
#
# COMPACT_ATOMS: atom_id res chain seq x y z
N MET A 1 -6.72 11.14 16.65
CA MET A 1 -5.48 11.22 15.83
C MET A 1 -5.04 9.80 15.58
N THR A 2 -4.65 9.45 14.35
CA THR A 2 -4.28 8.08 13.98
C THR A 2 -2.76 7.90 14.09
N THR A 3 -2.32 6.68 14.36
CA THR A 3 -0.88 6.36 14.44
C THR A 3 -0.31 5.97 13.07
N TYR A 4 -1.17 5.67 12.10
CA TYR A 4 -0.82 5.41 10.71
C TYR A 4 -1.85 6.02 9.77
N ASN A 5 -1.38 6.65 8.70
CA ASN A 5 -2.22 7.33 7.70
C ASN A 5 -2.19 6.57 6.38
N ILE A 6 -3.36 6.41 5.76
CA ILE A 6 -3.51 5.82 4.43
C ILE A 6 -4.54 6.65 3.66
N ASP A 7 -4.16 7.11 2.48
CA ASP A 7 -5.00 7.89 1.57
C ASP A 7 -4.76 7.47 0.11
N LEU A 8 -5.81 7.43 -0.70
CA LEU A 8 -5.69 7.15 -2.13
C LEU A 8 -5.90 8.44 -2.91
N LYS A 9 -4.85 8.91 -3.59
CA LYS A 9 -4.90 10.14 -4.38
C LYS A 9 -4.14 9.97 -5.68
N ASP A 10 -4.76 10.36 -6.79
CA ASP A 10 -4.19 10.29 -8.14
C ASP A 10 -3.65 8.86 -8.47
N ASP A 11 -4.45 7.83 -8.13
CA ASP A 11 -4.12 6.40 -8.27
C ASP A 11 -2.86 5.93 -7.50
N ILE A 12 -2.41 6.72 -6.51
CA ILE A 12 -1.29 6.38 -5.62
C ILE A 12 -1.81 6.26 -4.19
N LEU A 13 -1.60 5.08 -3.58
CA LEU A 13 -1.84 4.87 -2.16
C LEU A 13 -0.68 5.50 -1.37
N ARG A 14 -0.95 6.64 -0.74
CA ARG A 14 0.00 7.33 0.11
C ARG A 14 -0.09 6.79 1.52
N VAL A 15 1.07 6.47 2.09
CA VAL A 15 1.18 5.95 3.46
C VAL A 15 2.16 6.80 4.26
N SER A 16 1.88 7.00 5.55
CA SER A 16 2.81 7.69 6.44
C SER A 16 2.58 7.34 7.90
N PHE A 17 3.63 7.46 8.72
CA PHE A 17 3.50 7.44 10.17
C PHE A 17 2.76 8.69 10.65
N GLY A 18 1.87 8.52 11.63
CA GLY A 18 1.16 9.60 12.31
C GLY A 18 1.76 9.82 13.70
N GLU A 19 0.89 9.78 14.72
CA GLU A 19 1.33 9.90 16.12
C GLU A 19 2.29 8.76 16.52
N PRO A 20 3.29 9.02 17.39
CA PRO A 20 4.24 8.01 17.84
C PRO A 20 3.55 6.79 18.45
N ALA A 21 3.84 5.60 17.91
CA ALA A 21 3.25 4.36 18.38
C ALA A 21 4.14 3.14 18.05
N GLN A 22 3.79 2.00 18.64
CA GLN A 22 4.46 0.72 18.42
C GLN A 22 3.81 -0.06 17.26
N ASN A 23 4.52 -1.07 16.74
CA ASN A 23 4.08 -1.87 15.59
C ASN A 23 2.71 -2.53 15.79
N ASP A 24 2.37 -2.95 17.00
CA ASP A 24 1.07 -3.56 17.30
C ASP A 24 -0.10 -2.58 17.10
N GLN A 25 0.11 -1.28 17.37
CA GLN A 25 -0.91 -0.25 17.19
C GLN A 25 -1.02 0.20 15.73
N ILE A 26 0.10 0.53 15.06
CA ILE A 26 0.05 0.99 13.66
C ILE A 26 -0.46 -0.10 12.71
N VAL A 27 -0.27 -1.38 13.03
CA VAL A 27 -0.86 -2.51 12.28
C VAL A 27 -2.39 -2.51 12.40
N LYS A 28 -2.93 -2.29 13.61
CA LYS A 28 -4.39 -2.22 13.84
C LYS A 28 -4.99 -1.02 13.12
N ASP A 29 -4.33 0.13 13.19
CA ASP A 29 -4.78 1.36 12.53
C ASP A 29 -4.77 1.21 11.01
N ALA A 30 -3.68 0.67 10.44
CA ALA A 30 -3.59 0.40 9.00
C ALA A 30 -4.67 -0.57 8.52
N ALA A 31 -4.90 -1.66 9.25
CA ALA A 31 -5.95 -2.63 8.93
C ALA A 31 -7.35 -2.01 8.98
N THR A 32 -7.63 -1.22 10.04
CA THR A 32 -8.92 -0.53 10.23
C THR A 32 -9.16 0.47 9.10
N ARG A 33 -8.17 1.31 8.76
CA ARG A 33 -8.32 2.29 7.69
C ARG A 33 -8.55 1.62 6.33
N LEU A 34 -7.84 0.55 6.00
CA LEU A 34 -8.07 -0.19 4.75
C LEU A 34 -9.47 -0.80 4.68
N GLU A 35 -10.01 -1.28 5.80
CA GLU A 35 -11.38 -1.79 5.87
C GLU A 35 -12.41 -0.67 5.66
N GLU A 36 -12.18 0.50 6.26
CA GLU A 36 -13.01 1.69 6.02
C GLU A 36 -12.99 2.12 4.54
N MET A 37 -11.80 2.20 3.94
CA MET A 37 -11.66 2.54 2.51
C MET A 37 -12.40 1.56 1.62
N SER A 38 -12.30 0.26 1.91
CA SER A 38 -13.03 -0.80 1.20
C SER A 38 -14.55 -0.61 1.32
N ARG A 39 -15.05 -0.38 2.55
CA ARG A 39 -16.48 -0.14 2.81
C ARG A 39 -17.01 1.12 2.13
N LEU A 40 -16.19 2.17 2.03
CA LEU A 40 -16.52 3.43 1.37
C LEU A 40 -16.37 3.37 -0.16
N GLY A 41 -15.87 2.26 -0.71
CA GLY A 41 -15.64 2.09 -2.14
C GLY A 41 -14.46 2.91 -2.69
N GLU A 42 -13.58 3.40 -1.81
CA GLU A 42 -12.37 4.13 -2.20
C GLU A 42 -11.36 3.20 -2.90
N LEU A 43 -11.33 1.91 -2.52
CA LEU A 43 -10.46 0.90 -3.14
C LEU A 43 -11.20 0.20 -4.29
N THR A 44 -11.19 0.82 -5.47
CA THR A 44 -11.89 0.29 -6.65
C THR A 44 -11.25 -0.96 -7.25
N GLY A 45 -10.01 -1.28 -6.86
CA GLY A 45 -9.22 -2.32 -7.49
C GLY A 45 -8.69 -1.91 -8.86
N GLY A 46 -8.01 -2.84 -9.53
CA GLY A 46 -7.48 -2.58 -10.86
C GLY A 46 -6.26 -3.40 -11.22
N GLN A 47 -5.65 -3.06 -12.35
CA GLN A 47 -4.51 -3.80 -12.89
C GLN A 47 -3.22 -3.58 -12.11
N LEU A 48 -3.06 -2.42 -11.48
CA LEU A 48 -1.86 -1.99 -10.78
C LEU A 48 -2.25 -1.00 -9.68
N LEU A 49 -1.63 -1.13 -8.50
CA LEU A 49 -1.62 -0.11 -7.46
C LEU A 49 -0.19 0.35 -7.18
N LYS A 50 0.01 1.66 -7.08
CA LYS A 50 1.27 2.28 -6.67
C LYS A 50 1.19 2.73 -5.22
N ILE A 51 2.16 2.36 -4.40
CA ILE A 51 2.25 2.72 -2.98
C ILE A 51 3.46 3.64 -2.76
N ASN A 52 3.25 4.77 -2.09
CA ASN A 52 4.32 5.74 -1.83
C ASN A 52 4.29 6.23 -0.38
N GLY A 53 5.43 6.08 0.30
CA GLY A 53 5.67 6.60 1.63
C GLY A 53 6.33 5.59 2.56
N PRO A 54 6.71 6.02 3.78
CA PRO A 54 7.40 5.16 4.73
C PRO A 54 6.46 4.10 5.32
N VAL A 55 6.93 2.86 5.42
CA VAL A 55 6.19 1.72 5.92
C VAL A 55 7.07 0.86 6.82
N SER A 56 6.53 0.37 7.93
CA SER A 56 7.19 -0.67 8.72
C SER A 56 6.94 -2.05 8.11
N ILE A 57 7.84 -3.00 8.34
CA ILE A 57 7.69 -4.37 7.79
C ILE A 57 6.33 -5.00 8.17
N PRO A 58 5.86 -4.95 9.43
CA PRO A 58 4.54 -5.48 9.79
C PRO A 58 3.39 -4.82 9.02
N VAL A 59 3.42 -3.50 8.85
CA VAL A 59 2.39 -2.80 8.08
C VAL A 59 2.44 -3.17 6.60
N ALA A 60 3.63 -3.38 6.02
CA ALA A 60 3.76 -3.85 4.64
C ALA A 60 3.05 -5.18 4.40
N PHE A 61 3.09 -6.12 5.36
CA PHE A 61 2.34 -7.37 5.27
C PHE A 61 0.82 -7.17 5.38
N VAL A 62 0.35 -6.20 6.18
CA VAL A 62 -1.07 -5.84 6.25
C VAL A 62 -1.55 -5.27 4.92
N LEU A 63 -0.80 -4.31 4.35
CA LEU A 63 -1.07 -3.75 3.04
C LEU A 63 -1.11 -4.86 1.98
N ALA A 64 -0.09 -5.72 1.94
CA ALA A 64 0.01 -6.84 1.01
C ALA A 64 -1.19 -7.78 1.12
N HIS A 65 -1.55 -8.21 2.33
CA HIS A 65 -2.69 -9.11 2.54
C HIS A 65 -4.01 -8.50 2.08
N LYS A 66 -4.28 -7.24 2.42
CA LYS A 66 -5.56 -6.61 2.10
C LYS A 66 -5.68 -6.21 0.63
N LEU A 67 -4.59 -5.77 -0.01
CA LEU A 67 -4.61 -5.17 -1.35
C LEU A 67 -4.38 -6.19 -2.47
N SER A 68 -3.66 -7.30 -2.23
CA SER A 68 -3.35 -8.30 -3.27
C SER A 68 -4.57 -9.03 -3.81
N HIS A 69 -5.66 -9.06 -3.05
CA HIS A 69 -6.94 -9.61 -3.49
C HIS A 69 -7.73 -8.65 -4.39
N ILE A 70 -7.36 -7.36 -4.44
CA ILE A 70 -8.12 -6.29 -5.09
C ILE A 70 -7.38 -5.77 -6.34
N TYR A 71 -6.05 -5.79 -6.31
CA TYR A 71 -5.21 -5.31 -7.40
C TYR A 71 -4.39 -6.44 -8.03
N GLY A 72 -4.31 -6.45 -9.36
CA GLY A 72 -3.55 -7.44 -10.12
C GLY A 72 -2.04 -7.36 -9.91
N ALA A 73 -1.51 -6.17 -9.61
CA ALA A 73 -0.11 -5.95 -9.24
C ALA A 73 0.00 -4.79 -8.24
N ILE A 74 1.05 -4.81 -7.43
CA ILE A 74 1.35 -3.76 -6.45
C ILE A 74 2.83 -3.36 -6.55
N ALA A 75 3.09 -2.07 -6.69
CA ALA A 75 4.42 -1.51 -6.76
C ALA A 75 4.69 -0.54 -5.59
N PHE A 76 5.90 -0.58 -5.04
CA PHE A 76 6.34 0.34 -3.98
C PHE A 76 7.37 1.32 -4.52
N PHE A 77 7.22 2.61 -4.21
CA PHE A 77 8.21 3.62 -4.55
C PHE A 77 9.51 3.40 -3.77
N ASP A 78 10.63 3.25 -4.48
CA ASP A 78 11.96 3.22 -3.90
C ASP A 78 12.67 4.58 -4.13
N PRO A 79 12.95 5.35 -3.07
CA PRO A 79 13.55 6.68 -3.21
C PRO A 79 15.00 6.67 -3.69
N LYS A 80 15.72 5.54 -3.59
CA LYS A 80 17.10 5.42 -4.10
C LYS A 80 17.10 5.18 -5.61
N LEU A 81 16.12 4.42 -6.10
CA LEU A 81 15.94 4.17 -7.54
C LEU A 81 15.17 5.30 -8.24
N GLY A 82 14.37 6.07 -7.50
CA GLY A 82 13.47 7.08 -8.07
C GLY A 82 12.36 6.47 -8.91
N LYS A 83 12.02 5.20 -8.66
CA LYS A 83 11.04 4.41 -9.44
C LYS A 83 10.20 3.55 -8.51
N TYR A 84 9.07 3.06 -9.02
CA TYR A 84 8.26 2.04 -8.34
C TYR A 84 8.74 0.64 -8.71
N VAL A 85 8.85 -0.24 -7.71
CA VAL A 85 9.28 -1.63 -7.86
C VAL A 85 8.07 -2.55 -7.69
N ILE A 86 7.74 -3.35 -8.71
CA ILE A 86 6.68 -4.35 -8.63
C ILE A 86 7.06 -5.40 -7.58
N SER A 87 6.27 -5.46 -6.50
CA SER A 87 6.56 -6.29 -5.33
C SER A 87 5.57 -7.45 -5.16
N ILE A 88 4.38 -7.34 -5.77
CA ILE A 88 3.35 -8.39 -5.82
C ILE A 88 2.74 -8.35 -7.22
N THR A 89 2.52 -9.51 -7.84
CA THR A 89 1.80 -9.60 -9.11
C THR A 89 1.11 -10.95 -9.31
N HIS A 90 -0.14 -10.88 -9.72
CA HIS A 90 -0.90 -11.96 -10.37
C HIS A 90 -1.22 -11.60 -11.83
N ASN A 91 -0.71 -10.45 -12.30
CA ASN A 91 -0.94 -9.90 -13.61
C ASN A 91 0.25 -10.25 -14.53
N PRO A 92 0.05 -11.02 -15.62
CA PRO A 92 1.13 -11.44 -16.50
C PRO A 92 1.83 -10.28 -17.23
N ALA A 93 1.24 -9.07 -17.23
CA ALA A 93 1.86 -7.88 -17.79
C ALA A 93 3.05 -7.35 -16.94
N TYR A 94 3.14 -7.74 -15.66
CA TYR A 94 4.19 -7.28 -14.74
C TYR A 94 4.93 -8.46 -14.11
N LYS A 95 6.25 -8.35 -13.97
CA LYS A 95 7.11 -9.30 -13.26
C LYS A 95 7.60 -8.70 -11.94
N LEU A 96 7.85 -9.58 -10.97
CA LEU A 96 8.47 -9.16 -9.71
C LEU A 96 9.83 -8.50 -9.98
N GLY A 97 10.04 -7.33 -9.39
CA GLY A 97 11.26 -6.54 -9.58
C GLY A 97 11.23 -5.60 -10.80
N ASP A 98 10.18 -5.61 -11.63
CA ASP A 98 10.03 -4.61 -12.69
C ASP A 98 10.01 -3.19 -12.12
N LEU A 99 10.66 -2.28 -12.82
CA LEU A 99 10.73 -0.86 -12.46
C LEU A 99 9.79 -0.05 -13.35
N ILE A 100 8.87 0.70 -12.74
CA ILE A 100 7.88 1.55 -13.43
C ILE A 100 7.89 2.97 -12.87
N ASP A 101 7.24 3.90 -13.58
CA ASP A 101 7.07 5.31 -13.20
C ASP A 101 5.73 5.57 -12.46
#